data_AF-A0A5Y9ZIQ4-F1
#
_entry.id   AF-A0A5Y9ZIQ4-F1
#
_cell.length_a   1.000
_cell.length_b   1.000
_cell.length_c   1.000
_cell.angle_alpha   90.00
_cell.angle_beta   90.00
_cell.angle_gamma   90.00
#
_symmetry.space_group_name_H-M   'P 1'
#
loop_
_entity.id
_entity.type
_entity.pdbx_description
1 polymer ?
#
loop_
_entity_poly.entity_id
_entity_poly.type
_entity_poly.pdbx_seq_one_letter_code
_entity_poly.pdbx_strand_id
1 'polypeptide(L)'
;EYGEEIQKSLLVLYSRGSTIQSICKEYGIPRYEFHKWMKLHDADKLETKEVETFLQIRELKQQKNKLEEEILFLNEAINLLESP
;
A
#
# COMPACT_ATOMS: atom_id res chain seq x y z
N GLU A 1 9.46 16.52 1.16
CA GLU A 1 8.08 16.49 0.63
C GLU A 1 7.84 15.16 -0.07
N TYR A 2 6.65 14.58 0.07
CA TYR A 2 6.26 13.42 -0.75
C TYR A 2 6.03 13.89 -2.19
N GLY A 3 6.57 13.16 -3.18
CA GLY A 3 6.35 13.49 -4.59
C GLY A 3 4.87 13.49 -4.96
N GLU A 4 4.49 14.32 -5.93
CA GLU A 4 3.10 14.51 -6.37
C GLU A 4 2.41 13.19 -6.73
N GLU A 5 3.12 12.29 -7.42
CA GLU A 5 2.61 10.97 -7.81
C GLU A 5 2.28 10.07 -6.60
N ILE A 6 3.05 10.18 -5.52
CA ILE A 6 2.76 9.46 -4.27
C ILE A 6 1.49 10.05 -3.65
N GLN A 7 1.38 11.38 -3.58
CA GLN A 7 0.18 12.02 -3.02
C GLN A 7 -1.08 11.59 -3.79
N LYS A 8 -1.05 11.64 -5.13
CA LYS A 8 -2.15 11.18 -5.99
C LYS A 8 -2.46 9.70 -5.76
N SER A 9 -1.44 8.85 -5.69
CA SER A 9 -1.63 7.40 -5.46
C SER A 9 -2.35 7.11 -4.15
N LEU A 10 -2.00 7.83 -3.08
CA LEU A 10 -2.64 7.67 -1.78
C LEU A 10 -4.06 8.23 -1.75
N LEU A 11 -4.33 9.30 -2.50
CA LEU A 11 -5.70 9.79 -2.69
C LEU A 11 -6.57 8.79 -3.48
N VAL A 12 -5.99 8.10 -4.47
CA VAL A 12 -6.68 7.01 -5.18
C VAL A 12 -6.93 5.81 -4.26
N LEU A 13 -6.01 5.48 -3.34
CA LEU A 13 -6.30 4.46 -2.31
C LEU A 13 -7.54 4.82 -1.48
N TYR A 14 -7.67 6.10 -1.12
CA TYR A 14 -8.84 6.60 -0.40
C TYR A 14 -10.12 6.49 -1.24
N SER A 15 -10.09 6.90 -2.51
CA SER A 15 -11.26 6.77 -3.41
C SER A 15 -11.68 5.32 -3.64
N ARG A 16 -10.74 4.38 -3.59
CA ARG A 16 -10.97 2.93 -3.70
C ARG A 16 -11.41 2.26 -2.38
N GLY A 17 -11.69 3.05 -1.34
CA GLY A 17 -12.28 2.56 -0.09
C GLY A 17 -11.31 2.38 1.08
N SER A 18 -10.02 2.70 0.93
CA SER A 18 -9.10 2.71 2.08
C SER A 18 -9.41 3.89 3.01
N THR A 19 -9.30 3.70 4.32
CA THR A 19 -9.54 4.80 5.28
C THR A 19 -8.33 5.73 5.37
N ILE A 20 -8.57 7.01 5.65
CA ILE A 20 -7.48 7.98 5.93
C ILE A 20 -6.59 7.46 7.06
N GLN A 21 -7.17 6.84 8.09
CA GLN A 21 -6.41 6.30 9.21
C GLN A 21 -5.47 5.16 8.81
N SER A 22 -5.92 4.21 7.98
CA SER A 22 -5.07 3.12 7.50
C SER A 22 -3.95 3.66 6.62
N ILE A 23 -4.26 4.57 5.69
CA ILE A 23 -3.27 5.18 4.80
C ILE A 23 -2.23 5.97 5.60
N CYS A 24 -2.66 6.88 6.48
CA CYS A 24 -1.74 7.67 7.30
C CYS A 24 -0.84 6.80 8.18
N LYS A 25 -1.38 5.70 8.73
CA LYS A 25 -0.61 4.75 9.55
C LYS A 25 0.40 3.95 8.71
N GLU A 26 -0.03 3.43 7.56
CA GLU A 26 0.81 2.62 6.67
C GLU A 26 1.98 3.44 6.10
N TYR A 27 1.74 4.70 5.75
CA TYR A 27 2.71 5.54 5.06
C TYR A 27 3.40 6.60 5.95
N GLY A 28 3.11 6.61 7.26
CA GLY A 28 3.74 7.51 8.23
C GLY A 28 3.37 8.99 8.04
N ILE A 29 2.18 9.27 7.55
CA ILE A 29 1.76 10.61 7.12
C ILE A 29 0.85 11.23 8.17
N PRO A 30 1.08 12.49 8.58
CA PRO A 30 0.13 13.20 9.42
C PRO A 30 -1.23 13.36 8.71
N ARG A 31 -2.33 13.17 9.44
CA ARG A 31 -3.69 13.31 8.88
C ARG A 31 -3.94 14.69 8.28
N TYR A 32 -3.41 15.75 8.90
CA TYR A 32 -3.59 17.12 8.41
C TYR A 32 -2.98 17.30 7.02
N GLU A 33 -1.84 16.64 6.74
CA GLU A 33 -1.15 16.71 5.45
C GLU A 33 -1.97 15.97 4.38
N PHE A 34 -2.54 14.82 4.73
CA PHE A 34 -3.44 14.09 3.83
C PHE A 34 -4.69 14.92 3.48
N HIS A 35 -5.31 15.58 4.46
CA HIS A 35 -6.44 16.48 4.22
C HIS A 35 -6.07 17.69 3.37
N LYS A 36 -4.82 18.18 3.45
CA LYS A 36 -4.31 19.24 2.58
C LYS A 36 -4.25 18.75 1.12
N TRP A 37 -3.74 17.55 0.88
CA TRP A 37 -3.69 16.96 -0.47
C TRP A 37 -5.08 16.77 -1.07
N MET A 38 -6.06 16.31 -0.27
CA MET A 38 -7.45 16.19 -0.72
C MET A 38 -8.07 17.50 -1.22
N LYS A 39 -7.61 18.65 -0.72
CA LYS A 39 -8.08 19.98 -1.15
C LYS A 39 -7.32 20.52 -2.35
N LEU A 40 -6.09 20.07 -2.55
CA LEU A 40 -5.19 20.58 -3.59
C LEU A 40 -5.34 19.83 -4.91
N HIS A 41 -5.75 18.56 -4.87
CA HIS A 41 -5.87 17.71 -6.04
C HIS A 41 -7.33 17.54 -6.48
N ASP A 42 -7.60 17.82 -7.75
CA ASP A 42 -8.88 17.50 -8.38
C ASP A 42 -9.02 15.99 -8.57
N ALA A 43 -10.21 15.45 -8.28
CA ALA A 43 -10.50 14.01 -8.41
C ALA A 43 -10.25 13.50 -9.84
N ASP A 44 -10.55 14.31 -10.86
CA ASP A 44 -10.41 13.96 -12.28
C ASP A 44 -8.95 13.87 -12.75
N LYS A 45 -7.98 14.32 -11.94
CA LYS A 45 -6.54 14.32 -12.26
C LYS A 45 -5.73 13.30 -11.44
N LEU A 46 -6.41 12.43 -10.70
CA LEU A 46 -5.76 11.45 -9.82
C LEU A 46 -5.34 10.16 -10.54
N GLU A 47 -5.98 9.81 -11.65
CA GLU A 47 -5.70 8.56 -12.37
C GLU A 47 -4.66 8.79 -13.47
N THR A 48 -3.38 8.71 -13.07
CA THR A 48 -2.23 8.69 -13.99
C THR A 48 -1.68 7.27 -14.12
N LYS A 49 -0.91 7.02 -15.19
CA LYS A 49 -0.23 5.73 -15.41
C LYS A 49 0.79 5.44 -14.30
N GLU A 50 1.44 6.48 -13.77
CA GLU A 50 2.32 6.38 -12.61
C GLU A 50 1.57 5.92 -11.36
N VAL A 51 0.37 6.46 -11.11
CA VAL A 51 -0.50 6.06 -10.00
C VAL A 51 -0.96 4.61 -10.16
N GLU A 52 -1.39 4.19 -11.35
CA GLU A 52 -1.74 2.79 -11.60
C GLU A 52 -0.56 1.85 -11.33
N THR A 53 0.62 2.21 -11.81
CA THR A 53 1.85 1.43 -11.61
C THR A 53 2.19 1.33 -10.12
N PHE A 54 2.07 2.43 -9.36
CA PHE A 54 2.30 2.44 -7.92
C PHE A 54 1.35 1.48 -7.19
N LEU A 55 0.07 1.51 -7.53
CA LEU A 55 -0.94 0.65 -6.92
C LEU A 55 -0.70 -0.83 -7.25
N GLN A 56 -0.32 -1.16 -8.48
CA GLN A 56 0.06 -2.52 -8.89
C GLN A 56 1.30 -3.01 -8.14
N ILE A 57 2.34 -2.19 -8.00
CA ILE A 57 3.54 -2.54 -7.23
C ILE A 57 3.18 -2.80 -5.76
N ARG A 58 2.29 -2.00 -5.17
CA ARG A 58 1.83 -2.20 -3.79
C ARG A 58 1.12 -3.55 -3.64
N GLU A 59 0.19 -3.87 -4.53
CA GLU A 59 -0.54 -5.14 -4.52
C GLU A 59 0.44 -6.34 -4.65
N LEU A 60 1.37 -6.26 -5.60
CA LEU A 60 2.40 -7.29 -5.78
C LEU A 60 3.27 -7.49 -4.53
N LYS A 61 3.64 -6.40 -3.84
CA LYS A 61 4.37 -6.49 -2.57
C LYS A 61 3.55 -7.19 -1.48
N GLN A 62 2.26 -6.91 -1.38
CA GLN A 62 1.38 -7.55 -0.39
C GLN A 62 1.22 -9.04 -0.67
N GLN A 63 1.04 -9.42 -1.94
CA GLN A 63 0.97 -10.82 -2.35
C GLN A 63 2.28 -11.55 -2.08
N LYS A 64 3.42 -10.92 -2.40
CA LYS A 64 4.74 -11.48 -2.12
C LYS A 64 4.94 -11.73 -0.62
N ASN A 65 4.60 -10.78 0.25
CA ASN A 65 4.78 -10.95 1.69
C ASN A 65 3.95 -12.13 2.24
N LYS A 66 2.70 -12.28 1.78
CA LYS A 66 1.86 -13.43 2.16
C LYS A 66 2.49 -14.76 1.74
N LEU A 67 3.01 -14.82 0.51
CA LEU A 67 3.69 -16.02 0.02
C LEU A 67 4.96 -16.32 0.81
N GLU A 68 5.73 -15.30 1.18
CA GLU A 68 6.92 -15.47 2.03
C GLU A 68 6.56 -15.99 3.43
N GLU A 69 5.46 -15.52 4.02
CA GLU A 69 4.92 -16.05 5.29
C GLU A 69 4.46 -17.51 5.17
N GLU A 70 3.75 -17.86 4.09
CA GLU A 70 3.33 -19.24 3.82
C GLU A 70 4.53 -20.17 3.65
N ILE A 71 5.55 -19.75 2.89
CA ILE A 71 6.79 -20.52 2.69
C ILE A 71 7.50 -20.74 4.04
N LEU A 72 7.58 -19.71 4.88
CA LEU A 72 8.19 -19.82 6.20
C LEU A 72 7.49 -20.89 7.05
N PHE A 73 6.15 -20.84 7.10
CA PHE A 73 5.34 -21.79 7.86
C PHE A 73 5.50 -23.23 7.34
N LEU A 74 5.48 -23.42 6.02
CA LEU A 74 5.66 -24.74 5.42
C LEU A 74 7.05 -25.32 5.69
N ASN A 75 8.10 -24.50 5.62
CA ASN A 75 9.46 -24.93 5.93
C ASN A 75 9.61 -25.32 7.41
N GLU A 76 8.98 -24.58 8.32
CA GLU A 76 8.97 -24.94 9.75
C GLU A 76 8.29 -26.30 9.97
N ALA A 77 7.15 -26.55 9.32
CA ALA A 77 6.46 -27.84 9.39
C ALA A 77 7.30 -29.00 8.84
N ILE A 78 7.99 -28.80 7.72
CA ILE A 78 8.90 -29.81 7.15
C ILE A 78 10.04 -30.12 8.14
N ASN A 79 10.69 -29.09 8.70
CA ASN A 79 11.78 -29.27 9.64
C ASN A 79 11.35 -30.04 10.91
N LEU A 80 10.12 -29.82 11.39
CA LEU A 80 9.54 -30.57 12.50
C LEU A 80 9.27 -32.05 12.16
N LEU A 81 8.88 -32.34 10.91
CA LEU A 81 8.62 -33.71 10.46
C LEU A 81 9.90 -34.49 10.12
N GLU A 82 10.93 -33.80 9.65
CA GLU A 82 12.24 -34.38 9.30
C GLU A 82 13.19 -34.52 10.50
N SER A 83 12.88 -33.89 11.63
CA SER A 83 13.61 -34.06 12.89
C SER A 83 12.98 -35.20 13.72
N PRO A 84 13.71 -36.30 14.00
CA PRO A 84 13.20 -37.50 14.68
C PRO A 84 12.93 -37.32 16.18
#